data_AF-A0A510WVW1-F1
#
_entry.id   AF-A0A510WVW1-F1
#
_cell.length_a   1.000
_cell.length_b   1.000
_cell.length_c   1.000
_cell.angle_alpha   90.00
_cell.angle_beta   90.00
_cell.angle_gamma   90.00
#
_symmetry.space_group_name_H-M   'P 1'
#
loop_
_entity.id
_entity.type
_entity.pdbx_description
1 polymer ?
#
loop_
_entity_poly.entity_id
_entity_poly.type
_entity_poly.pdbx_seq_one_letter_code
_entity_poly.pdbx_strand_id
1 'polypeptide(L)'
;MDHLVHLIKHCKMALLSVAILIVSLFSSSITVLATTPTDAGAGQVKVTGLTIDKHEVRNNGYVNVAVAFQGGANVQPGTTLTINLPQNTTNVAGLHGVRGKQAINATYNGNTIDNVATAEVSQDKVVITFNDHVKQLPNGFVGNFRFNAVAEAAINSKDKVTPATITVDGQSVSINVTNNSTPVGPGVSSQKPIDTSKTYL
;
A
#
# COMPACT_ATOMS: atom_id res chain seq x y z
N MET A 1 30.40 -33.70 -9.64
CA MET A 1 30.40 -32.61 -8.63
C MET A 1 29.72 -31.34 -9.14
N ASP A 2 29.59 -31.15 -10.46
CA ASP A 2 29.03 -29.91 -11.03
C ASP A 2 27.52 -29.70 -10.83
N HIS A 3 26.73 -30.77 -10.76
CA HIS A 3 25.27 -30.65 -10.55
C HIS A 3 24.89 -30.13 -9.15
N LEU A 4 25.68 -30.46 -8.11
CA LEU A 4 25.42 -30.01 -6.73
C LEU A 4 25.74 -28.51 -6.56
N VAL A 5 26.81 -28.04 -7.22
CA VAL A 5 27.22 -26.63 -7.21
C VAL A 5 26.22 -25.75 -7.97
N HIS A 6 25.64 -26.26 -9.06
CA HIS A 6 24.61 -25.57 -9.82
C HIS A 6 23.30 -25.42 -9.03
N LEU A 7 22.90 -26.47 -8.28
CA LEU A 7 21.71 -26.47 -7.44
C LEU A 7 21.83 -25.52 -6.24
N ILE A 8 23.01 -25.46 -5.59
CA ILE A 8 23.28 -24.54 -4.47
C ILE A 8 23.31 -23.08 -4.94
N LYS A 9 23.86 -22.79 -6.13
CA LYS A 9 23.82 -21.45 -6.74
C LYS A 9 22.40 -21.02 -7.08
N HIS A 10 21.59 -21.90 -7.67
CA HIS A 10 20.18 -21.59 -8.00
C HIS A 10 19.33 -21.39 -6.75
N CYS A 11 19.55 -22.16 -5.68
CA CYS A 11 18.83 -22.01 -4.43
C CYS A 11 19.20 -20.70 -3.69
N LYS A 12 20.49 -20.31 -3.68
CA LYS A 12 20.95 -19.01 -3.15
C LYS A 12 20.43 -17.82 -3.97
N MET A 13 20.42 -17.94 -5.30
CA MET A 13 19.87 -16.90 -6.18
C MET A 13 18.35 -16.77 -6.02
N ALA A 14 17.62 -17.88 -5.86
CA ALA A 14 16.19 -17.85 -5.58
C ALA A 14 15.87 -17.22 -4.21
N LEU A 15 16.64 -17.54 -3.16
CA LEU A 15 16.51 -16.90 -1.84
C LEU A 15 16.86 -15.41 -1.86
N LEU A 16 17.88 -15.00 -2.63
CA LEU A 16 18.22 -13.58 -2.82
C LEU A 16 17.14 -12.84 -3.63
N SER A 17 16.53 -13.51 -4.63
CA SER A 17 15.43 -12.97 -5.44
C SER A 17 14.15 -12.79 -4.62
N VAL A 18 13.82 -13.77 -3.78
CA VAL A 18 12.68 -13.69 -2.84
C VAL A 18 12.96 -12.64 -1.76
N ALA A 19 14.20 -12.50 -1.28
CA ALA A 19 14.58 -11.43 -0.37
C ALA A 19 14.49 -10.04 -1.03
N ILE A 20 14.89 -9.88 -2.30
CA ILE A 20 14.75 -8.63 -3.06
C ILE A 20 13.27 -8.32 -3.34
N LEU A 21 12.45 -9.34 -3.59
CA LEU A 21 11.00 -9.18 -3.79
C LEU A 21 10.30 -8.78 -2.47
N ILE A 22 10.69 -9.38 -1.34
CA ILE A 22 10.18 -9.02 0.00
C ILE A 22 10.69 -7.63 0.41
N VAL A 23 11.95 -7.30 0.11
CA VAL A 23 12.48 -5.95 0.31
C VAL A 23 11.70 -4.97 -0.58
N SER A 24 11.33 -5.29 -1.82
CA SER A 24 10.50 -4.42 -2.68
C SER A 24 9.05 -4.25 -2.21
N LEU A 25 8.53 -5.18 -1.39
CA LEU A 25 7.20 -5.08 -0.77
C LEU A 25 7.18 -4.20 0.49
N PHE A 26 8.35 -3.92 1.09
CA PHE A 26 8.52 -3.06 2.27
C PHE A 26 9.40 -1.83 2.02
N SER A 27 10.05 -1.75 0.85
CA SER A 27 10.86 -0.61 0.43
C SER A 27 9.95 0.41 -0.21
N SER A 28 9.33 1.24 0.63
CA SER A 28 8.81 2.52 0.18
C SER A 28 10.00 3.42 -0.14
N SER A 29 10.64 3.19 -1.29
CA SER A 29 11.49 4.19 -1.89
C SER A 29 10.57 5.27 -2.41
N ILE A 30 10.50 6.37 -1.66
CA ILE A 30 9.76 7.53 -2.08
C ILE A 30 10.71 8.34 -2.92
N THR A 31 10.42 8.40 -4.21
CA THR A 31 11.10 9.35 -5.09
C THR A 31 10.27 10.60 -5.09
N VAL A 32 10.77 11.62 -4.42
CA VAL A 32 10.29 12.98 -4.65
C VAL A 32 11.03 13.55 -5.84
N LEU A 33 10.33 13.87 -6.93
CA LEU A 33 10.90 14.52 -8.11
C LEU A 33 10.44 15.98 -8.12
N ALA A 34 11.41 16.90 -8.14
CA ALA A 34 11.14 18.32 -8.31
C ALA A 34 10.58 18.60 -9.71
N THR A 35 9.39 19.20 -9.80
CA THR A 35 8.77 19.52 -11.09
C THR A 35 8.04 20.85 -10.98
N THR A 36 8.25 21.73 -11.96
CA THR A 36 7.38 22.89 -12.20
C THR A 36 6.60 22.66 -13.51
N PRO A 37 5.28 22.94 -13.53
CA PRO A 37 4.41 23.31 -12.42
C PRO A 37 3.82 22.09 -11.69
N THR A 38 3.50 22.26 -10.40
CA THR A 38 2.60 21.36 -9.66
C THR A 38 1.24 22.01 -9.53
N ASP A 39 0.18 21.21 -9.51
CA ASP A 39 -1.18 21.72 -9.27
C ASP A 39 -1.44 21.95 -7.77
N ALA A 40 -0.50 21.60 -6.90
CA ALA A 40 -0.55 21.93 -5.47
C ALA A 40 -0.33 23.44 -5.32
N GLY A 41 -1.24 24.12 -4.61
CA GLY A 41 -1.08 25.54 -4.29
C GLY A 41 0.19 25.80 -3.49
N ALA A 42 0.70 27.04 -3.53
CA ALA A 42 1.90 27.41 -2.76
C ALA A 42 1.74 27.07 -1.26
N GLY A 43 2.75 26.43 -0.69
CA GLY A 43 2.78 25.96 0.70
C GLY A 43 1.92 24.73 0.99
N GLN A 44 1.19 24.21 0.00
CA GLN A 44 0.25 23.10 0.18
C GLN A 44 0.82 21.78 -0.31
N VAL A 45 0.27 20.68 0.22
CA VAL A 45 0.50 19.33 -0.28
C VAL A 45 -0.86 18.69 -0.50
N LYS A 46 -1.03 17.97 -1.60
CA LYS A 46 -2.29 17.29 -1.96
C LYS A 46 -2.05 15.91 -2.53
N VAL A 47 -2.96 14.98 -2.25
CA VAL A 47 -3.04 13.70 -2.96
C VAL A 47 -3.50 13.96 -4.40
N THR A 48 -2.83 13.30 -5.35
CA THR A 48 -3.14 13.36 -6.78
C THR A 48 -3.47 11.99 -7.37
N GLY A 49 -3.21 10.91 -6.63
CA GLY A 49 -3.62 9.58 -7.03
C GLY A 49 -3.70 8.63 -5.84
N LEU A 50 -4.69 7.75 -5.87
CA LEU A 50 -4.83 6.61 -4.95
C LEU A 50 -5.03 5.37 -5.80
N THR A 51 -4.23 4.34 -5.54
CA THR A 51 -4.40 3.03 -6.18
C THR A 51 -4.23 1.93 -5.15
N ILE A 52 -4.72 0.74 -5.48
CA ILE A 52 -4.62 -0.43 -4.63
C ILE A 52 -4.23 -1.64 -5.46
N ASP A 53 -3.51 -2.58 -4.85
CA ASP A 53 -3.10 -3.82 -5.48
C ASP A 53 -4.27 -4.78 -5.75
N LYS A 54 -5.32 -4.72 -4.91
CA LYS A 54 -6.50 -5.60 -4.97
C LYS A 54 -7.78 -4.83 -4.69
N HIS A 55 -8.76 -4.98 -5.56
CA HIS A 55 -10.09 -4.40 -5.38
C HIS A 55 -11.06 -5.31 -4.63
N GLU A 56 -10.70 -6.57 -4.38
CA GLU A 56 -11.52 -7.51 -3.63
C GLU A 56 -10.67 -8.31 -2.63
N VAL A 57 -11.11 -8.37 -1.38
CA VAL A 57 -10.47 -9.15 -0.32
C VAL A 57 -11.51 -9.77 0.61
N ARG A 58 -11.10 -10.82 1.32
CA ARG A 58 -11.89 -11.34 2.44
C ARG A 58 -11.63 -10.51 3.70
N ASN A 59 -12.50 -10.65 4.69
CA ASN A 59 -12.27 -10.14 6.04
C ASN A 59 -10.87 -10.55 6.54
N ASN A 60 -10.15 -9.61 7.15
CA ASN A 60 -8.74 -9.70 7.56
C ASN A 60 -7.72 -9.86 6.41
N GLY A 61 -8.14 -9.61 5.17
CA GLY A 61 -7.25 -9.64 4.01
C GLY A 61 -6.32 -8.42 3.96
N TYR A 62 -5.07 -8.64 3.55
CA TYR A 62 -4.09 -7.57 3.34
C TYR A 62 -4.25 -6.90 1.98
N VAL A 63 -4.14 -5.58 1.98
CA VAL A 63 -4.08 -4.72 0.80
C VAL A 63 -2.89 -3.77 0.89
N ASN A 64 -2.33 -3.41 -0.26
CA ASN A 64 -1.30 -2.39 -0.39
C ASN A 64 -1.88 -1.16 -1.09
N VAL A 65 -1.90 -0.03 -0.39
CA VAL A 65 -2.40 1.25 -0.91
C VAL A 65 -1.21 2.08 -1.36
N ALA A 66 -1.25 2.54 -2.60
CA ALA A 66 -0.28 3.48 -3.14
C ALA A 66 -0.90 4.88 -3.28
N VAL A 67 -0.18 5.87 -2.80
CA VAL A 67 -0.56 7.27 -2.73
C VAL A 67 0.43 8.07 -3.55
N ALA A 68 -0.04 8.76 -4.59
CA ALA A 68 0.70 9.78 -5.29
C ALA A 68 0.28 11.15 -4.75
N PHE A 69 1.22 12.04 -4.48
CA PHE A 69 0.96 13.39 -3.96
C PHE A 69 1.86 14.43 -4.62
N GLN A 70 1.46 15.69 -4.52
CA GLN A 70 2.22 16.84 -4.97
C GLN A 70 2.35 17.85 -3.84
N GLY A 71 3.53 18.44 -3.69
CA GLY A 71 3.75 19.64 -2.88
C GLY A 71 3.95 20.85 -3.78
N GLY A 72 3.35 21.99 -3.43
CA GLY A 72 3.55 23.24 -4.13
C GLY A 72 4.89 23.89 -3.79
N ALA A 73 5.16 25.05 -4.38
CA ALA A 73 6.33 25.85 -4.00
C ALA A 73 6.26 26.24 -2.50
N ASN A 74 7.41 26.32 -1.84
CA ASN A 74 7.54 26.80 -0.46
C ASN A 74 6.77 25.99 0.62
N VAL A 75 6.59 24.68 0.43
CA VAL A 75 6.13 23.79 1.53
C VAL A 75 7.04 23.97 2.74
N GLN A 76 6.45 24.21 3.91
CA GLN A 76 7.18 24.48 5.14
C GLN A 76 7.38 23.20 5.96
N PRO A 77 8.43 23.15 6.79
CA PRO A 77 8.57 22.10 7.79
C PRO A 77 7.35 22.09 8.72
N GLY A 78 6.84 20.91 9.04
CA GLY A 78 5.60 20.72 9.80
C GLY A 78 4.33 20.70 8.96
N THR A 79 4.38 21.02 7.65
CA THR A 79 3.25 20.75 6.75
C THR A 79 2.93 19.26 6.78
N THR A 80 1.64 18.92 6.79
CA THR A 80 1.17 17.53 6.84
C THR A 80 0.22 17.19 5.70
N LEU A 81 0.28 15.93 5.26
CA LEU A 81 -0.74 15.30 4.43
C LEU A 81 -1.36 14.16 5.25
N THR A 82 -2.67 14.19 5.43
CA THR A 82 -3.38 13.18 6.24
C THR A 82 -4.37 12.41 5.37
N ILE A 83 -4.36 11.09 5.50
CA ILE A 83 -5.25 10.18 4.80
C ILE A 83 -5.99 9.38 5.87
N ASN A 84 -7.29 9.59 6.00
CA ASN A 84 -8.12 8.83 6.93
C ASN A 84 -8.50 7.48 6.31
N LEU A 85 -8.40 6.42 7.10
CA LEU A 85 -8.81 5.08 6.70
C LEU A 85 -10.26 4.87 7.14
N PRO A 86 -11.14 4.34 6.27
CA PRO A 86 -12.53 4.07 6.62
C PRO A 86 -12.57 3.09 7.80
N GLN A 87 -13.40 3.36 8.80
CA GLN A 87 -13.61 2.44 9.92
C GLN A 87 -14.84 1.58 9.65
N ASN A 88 -14.83 0.34 10.12
CA ASN A 88 -15.97 -0.55 9.93
C ASN A 88 -17.17 -0.05 10.75
N THR A 89 -18.35 -0.20 10.18
CA THR A 89 -19.62 0.09 10.84
C THR A 89 -20.57 -1.08 10.64
N THR A 90 -21.85 -0.91 10.96
CA THR A 90 -22.88 -1.92 10.70
C THR A 90 -22.93 -2.35 9.23
N ASN A 91 -22.75 -1.42 8.29
CA ASN A 91 -22.97 -1.63 6.85
C ASN A 91 -21.77 -1.29 5.95
N VAL A 92 -20.70 -0.73 6.50
CA VAL A 92 -19.51 -0.30 5.76
C VAL A 92 -18.30 -1.07 6.27
N ALA A 93 -17.46 -1.56 5.35
CA ALA A 93 -16.20 -2.20 5.71
C ALA A 93 -15.13 -1.15 6.08
N GLY A 94 -14.16 -1.57 6.89
CA GLY A 94 -13.05 -0.74 7.33
C GLY A 94 -11.71 -1.18 6.76
N LEU A 95 -10.72 -0.32 6.95
CA LEU A 95 -9.30 -0.57 6.71
C LEU A 95 -8.51 -0.15 7.94
N HIS A 96 -7.63 -1.04 8.38
CA HIS A 96 -6.72 -0.79 9.49
C HIS A 96 -5.30 -0.73 8.98
N GLY A 97 -4.66 0.43 9.10
CA GLY A 97 -3.27 0.59 8.69
C GLY A 97 -2.36 -0.32 9.51
N VAL A 98 -1.44 -1.01 8.81
CA VAL A 98 -0.37 -1.78 9.48
C VAL A 98 0.60 -0.76 10.07
N ARG A 99 0.63 -0.68 11.40
CA ARG A 99 1.38 0.35 12.11
C ARG A 99 2.84 0.39 11.68
N GLY A 100 3.33 1.57 11.36
CA GLY A 100 4.69 1.74 10.88
C GLY A 100 5.09 3.20 10.76
N LYS A 101 6.39 3.45 10.75
CA LYS A 101 6.97 4.77 10.55
C LYS A 101 8.14 4.67 9.59
N GLN A 102 8.19 5.56 8.61
CA GLN A 102 9.20 5.52 7.57
C GLN A 102 9.66 6.92 7.17
N ALA A 103 10.97 7.10 7.07
CA ALA A 103 11.55 8.29 6.51
C ALA A 103 11.34 8.33 4.99
N ILE A 104 11.06 9.51 4.49
CA ILE A 104 10.84 9.82 3.08
C ILE A 104 12.08 10.56 2.59
N ASN A 105 12.76 10.00 1.59
CA ASN A 105 13.86 10.67 0.91
C ASN A 105 13.35 11.37 -0.35
N ALA A 106 14.14 12.28 -0.90
CA ALA A 106 13.89 12.91 -2.18
C ALA A 106 15.06 12.72 -3.13
N THR A 107 14.81 12.79 -4.44
CA THR A 107 15.88 12.86 -5.44
C THR A 107 15.74 14.17 -6.20
N TYR A 108 16.74 15.04 -6.07
CA TYR A 108 16.77 16.33 -6.74
C TYR A 108 18.10 16.53 -7.46
N ASN A 109 18.05 16.85 -8.76
CA ASN A 109 19.22 16.99 -9.63
C ASN A 109 20.21 15.82 -9.54
N GLY A 110 19.69 14.59 -9.45
CA GLY A 110 20.50 13.36 -9.32
C GLY A 110 21.08 13.12 -7.93
N ASN A 111 20.87 14.02 -6.97
CA ASN A 111 21.30 13.86 -5.58
C ASN A 111 20.14 13.39 -4.71
N THR A 112 20.43 12.53 -3.74
CA THR A 112 19.48 12.15 -2.70
C THR A 112 19.50 13.18 -1.57
N ILE A 113 18.32 13.67 -1.21
CA ILE A 113 18.10 14.45 0.01
C ILE A 113 17.40 13.52 1.00
N ASP A 114 18.10 13.13 2.05
CA ASP A 114 17.55 12.21 3.03
C ASP A 114 16.51 12.89 3.93
N ASN A 115 15.49 12.14 4.33
CA ASN A 115 14.55 12.52 5.38
C ASN A 115 13.81 13.85 5.15
N VAL A 116 13.35 14.11 3.91
CA VAL A 116 12.51 15.28 3.59
C VAL A 116 11.13 15.24 4.24
N ALA A 117 10.65 14.05 4.61
CA ALA A 117 9.41 13.87 5.35
C ALA A 117 9.44 12.55 6.13
N THR A 118 8.43 12.34 6.95
CA THR A 118 8.17 11.07 7.65
C THR A 118 6.74 10.65 7.40
N ALA A 119 6.52 9.42 6.93
CA ALA A 119 5.21 8.79 6.91
C ALA A 119 4.99 7.96 8.18
N GLU A 120 3.89 8.20 8.87
CA GLU A 120 3.43 7.42 10.01
C GLU A 120 2.06 6.81 9.70
N VAL A 121 1.98 5.49 9.77
CA VAL A 121 0.75 4.71 9.56
C VAL A 121 0.25 4.31 10.94
N SER A 122 -0.94 4.78 11.31
CA SER A 122 -1.70 4.30 12.45
C SER A 122 -2.83 3.40 11.98
N GLN A 123 -3.63 2.91 12.92
CA GLN A 123 -4.76 2.05 12.61
C GLN A 123 -5.82 2.78 11.77
N ASP A 124 -6.08 4.05 12.08
CA ASP A 124 -7.18 4.86 11.57
C ASP A 124 -6.78 5.87 10.49
N LYS A 125 -5.47 6.12 10.30
CA LYS A 125 -4.98 7.11 9.35
C LYS A 125 -3.52 6.89 8.97
N VAL A 126 -3.10 7.61 7.94
CA VAL A 126 -1.72 7.83 7.55
C VAL A 126 -1.43 9.33 7.63
N VAL A 127 -0.31 9.72 8.23
CA VAL A 127 0.14 11.11 8.29
C VAL A 127 1.54 11.19 7.70
N ILE A 128 1.71 12.02 6.68
CA ILE A 128 3.02 12.38 6.13
C ILE A 128 3.35 13.79 6.63
N THR A 129 4.43 13.91 7.40
CA THR A 129 4.91 15.19 7.95
C THR A 129 6.21 15.59 7.28
N PHE A 130 6.24 16.78 6.67
CA PHE A 130 7.43 17.29 6.00
C PHE A 130 8.41 17.88 7.02
N ASN A 131 9.68 17.49 6.93
CA ASN A 131 10.73 17.88 7.86
C ASN A 131 11.49 19.12 7.33
N ASP A 132 12.49 19.61 8.07
CA ASP A 132 13.30 20.76 7.67
C ASP A 132 13.97 20.64 6.30
N HIS A 133 14.29 19.41 5.89
CA HIS A 133 14.94 19.14 4.60
C HIS A 133 14.03 19.36 3.38
N VAL A 134 12.71 19.51 3.57
CA VAL A 134 11.78 19.86 2.48
C VAL A 134 12.13 21.20 1.83
N LYS A 135 12.77 22.11 2.59
CA LYS A 135 13.25 23.42 2.09
C LYS A 135 14.33 23.30 1.00
N GLN A 136 14.95 22.13 0.87
CA GLN A 136 15.95 21.86 -0.17
C GLN A 136 15.31 21.47 -1.51
N LEU A 137 14.00 21.21 -1.52
CA LEU A 137 13.24 20.95 -2.74
C LEU A 137 12.84 22.28 -3.38
N PRO A 138 13.04 22.46 -4.71
CA PRO A 138 12.67 23.69 -5.40
C PRO A 138 11.14 23.81 -5.52
N ASN A 139 10.68 24.87 -6.20
CA ASN A 139 9.30 25.30 -6.47
C ASN A 139 8.29 24.19 -6.89
N GLY A 140 7.98 23.27 -5.99
CA GLY A 140 7.06 22.17 -6.19
C GLY A 140 7.75 20.82 -6.40
N PHE A 141 7.07 19.76 -5.97
CA PHE A 141 7.55 18.38 -6.08
C PHE A 141 6.40 17.38 -6.20
N VAL A 142 6.67 16.23 -6.79
CA VAL A 142 5.78 15.06 -6.77
C VAL A 142 6.37 13.99 -5.88
N GLY A 143 5.56 13.23 -5.15
CA GLY A 143 6.01 12.13 -4.31
C GLY A 143 5.07 10.93 -4.37
N ASN A 144 5.57 9.76 -3.99
CA ASN A 144 4.78 8.52 -3.94
C ASN A 144 5.04 7.81 -2.62
N PHE A 145 3.99 7.30 -1.97
CA PHE A 145 4.07 6.54 -0.73
C PHE A 145 3.24 5.27 -0.85
N ARG A 146 3.66 4.18 -0.20
CA ARG A 146 2.90 2.94 -0.10
C ARG A 146 2.77 2.51 1.34
N PHE A 147 1.62 1.99 1.71
CA PHE A 147 1.40 1.36 3.01
C PHE A 147 0.52 0.13 2.89
N ASN A 148 0.65 -0.76 3.88
CA ASN A 148 -0.21 -1.92 3.99
C ASN A 148 -1.38 -1.63 4.93
N ALA A 149 -2.54 -2.16 4.61
CA ALA A 149 -3.71 -2.15 5.49
C ALA A 149 -4.36 -3.53 5.54
N VAL A 150 -5.10 -3.78 6.61
CA VAL A 150 -5.92 -4.98 6.81
C VAL A 150 -7.38 -4.59 6.66
N ALA A 151 -8.09 -5.26 5.77
CA ALA A 151 -9.51 -5.06 5.59
C ALA A 151 -10.31 -5.69 6.74
N GLU A 152 -11.30 -4.95 7.24
CA GLU A 152 -12.25 -5.46 8.22
C GLU A 152 -13.66 -5.36 7.63
N ALA A 153 -14.42 -6.45 7.67
CA ALA A 153 -15.78 -6.45 7.16
C ALA A 153 -16.75 -5.64 8.04
N ALA A 154 -17.87 -5.21 7.46
CA ALA A 154 -18.92 -4.55 8.24
C ALA A 154 -19.55 -5.53 9.26
N ILE A 155 -20.06 -5.04 10.38
CA ILE A 155 -20.53 -5.87 11.50
C ILE A 155 -21.66 -6.84 11.06
N ASN A 156 -22.61 -6.38 10.23
CA ASN A 156 -23.76 -7.18 9.79
C ASN A 156 -23.64 -7.64 8.32
N SER A 157 -22.42 -7.95 7.89
CA SER A 157 -22.11 -8.30 6.50
C SER A 157 -21.97 -9.80 6.21
N LYS A 158 -22.46 -10.70 7.07
CA LYS A 158 -22.32 -12.15 6.85
C LYS A 158 -22.76 -12.54 5.43
N ASP A 159 -21.84 -13.17 4.70
CA ASP A 159 -21.99 -13.59 3.30
C ASP A 159 -22.34 -12.44 2.32
N LYS A 160 -22.02 -11.19 2.70
CA LYS A 160 -22.16 -9.98 1.88
C LYS A 160 -20.80 -9.40 1.53
N VAL A 161 -20.80 -8.64 0.44
CA VAL A 161 -19.71 -7.77 0.04
C VAL A 161 -20.05 -6.35 0.47
N THR A 162 -19.14 -5.71 1.21
CA THR A 162 -19.27 -4.31 1.65
C THR A 162 -18.01 -3.54 1.27
N PRO A 163 -18.13 -2.34 0.67
CA PRO A 163 -16.97 -1.57 0.29
C PRO A 163 -16.32 -0.88 1.50
N ALA A 164 -15.00 -0.75 1.44
CA ALA A 164 -14.21 0.18 2.23
C ALA A 164 -13.58 1.21 1.28
N THR A 165 -13.94 2.48 1.42
CA THR A 165 -13.51 3.55 0.49
C THR A 165 -12.60 4.54 1.21
N ILE A 166 -11.40 4.76 0.67
CA ILE A 166 -10.52 5.86 1.06
C ILE A 166 -10.83 7.04 0.16
N THR A 167 -11.05 8.22 0.73
CA THR A 167 -11.26 9.48 -0.02
C THR A 167 -10.39 10.59 0.56
N VAL A 168 -9.63 11.27 -0.29
CA VAL A 168 -8.79 12.43 0.07
C VAL A 168 -8.52 13.27 -1.17
N ASP A 169 -8.59 14.61 -1.05
CA ASP A 169 -8.35 15.58 -2.13
C ASP A 169 -9.07 15.27 -3.45
N GLY A 170 -10.32 14.80 -3.36
CA GLY A 170 -11.14 14.42 -4.51
C GLY A 170 -10.74 13.08 -5.17
N GLN A 171 -9.67 12.44 -4.72
CA GLN A 171 -9.30 11.08 -5.11
C GLN A 171 -10.08 10.07 -4.27
N SER A 172 -10.43 8.92 -4.86
CA SER A 172 -11.06 7.82 -4.13
C SER A 172 -10.62 6.47 -4.66
N VAL A 173 -10.45 5.52 -3.75
CA VAL A 173 -10.23 4.11 -4.08
C VAL A 173 -11.11 3.25 -3.16
N SER A 174 -11.75 2.23 -3.73
CA SER A 174 -12.66 1.34 -3.02
C SER A 174 -12.19 -0.11 -3.10
N ILE A 175 -12.42 -0.83 -2.01
CA ILE A 175 -12.09 -2.24 -1.84
C ILE A 175 -13.35 -2.95 -1.40
N ASN A 176 -13.76 -3.97 -2.16
CA ASN A 176 -14.84 -4.85 -1.80
C ASN A 176 -14.37 -5.87 -0.76
N VAL A 177 -14.94 -5.81 0.45
CA VAL A 177 -14.60 -6.73 1.53
C VAL A 177 -15.72 -7.74 1.71
N THR A 178 -15.38 -9.03 1.61
CA THR A 178 -16.34 -10.12 1.77
C THR A 178 -16.20 -10.77 3.14
N ASN A 179 -17.32 -10.90 3.85
CA ASN A 179 -17.39 -11.57 5.15
C ASN A 179 -17.95 -12.99 5.00
N ASN A 180 -17.19 -13.87 4.35
CA ASN A 180 -17.64 -15.25 4.17
C ASN A 180 -17.51 -16.05 5.48
N SER A 181 -18.57 -16.81 5.77
CA SER A 181 -18.69 -17.68 6.94
C SER A 181 -17.85 -18.96 6.90
N THR A 182 -17.15 -19.25 5.79
CA THR A 182 -16.43 -20.52 5.64
C THR A 182 -15.08 -20.47 6.35
N PRO A 183 -14.87 -21.27 7.41
CA PRO A 183 -13.56 -21.41 8.00
C PRO A 183 -12.62 -21.98 6.94
N VAL A 184 -11.57 -21.27 6.57
CA VAL A 184 -10.38 -21.93 6.03
C VAL A 184 -9.67 -22.60 7.19
N GLY A 185 -10.17 -23.77 7.59
CA GLY A 185 -9.37 -24.73 8.33
C GLY A 185 -8.19 -25.19 7.45
N PRO A 186 -7.09 -25.68 8.05
CA PRO A 186 -5.97 -26.18 7.28
C PRO A 186 -6.43 -27.38 6.44
N GLY A 187 -6.54 -27.19 5.13
CA GLY A 187 -6.78 -28.23 4.15
C GLY A 187 -8.23 -28.40 3.72
N VAL A 188 -8.67 -27.62 2.73
CA VAL A 188 -9.63 -28.11 1.71
C VAL A 188 -9.21 -27.58 0.35
N SER A 189 -8.45 -28.42 -0.37
CA SER A 189 -8.36 -28.35 -1.81
C SER A 189 -9.74 -28.59 -2.38
N SER A 190 -10.31 -27.62 -3.10
CA SER A 190 -11.51 -27.81 -3.91
C SER A 190 -11.17 -28.65 -5.14
N GLN A 191 -10.91 -29.94 -4.93
CA GLN A 191 -10.87 -30.92 -6.00
C GLN A 191 -12.00 -31.91 -5.75
N LYS A 192 -13.10 -31.70 -6.47
CA LYS A 192 -14.16 -32.69 -6.65
C LYS A 192 -13.49 -34.01 -7.06
N PRO A 193 -13.71 -35.14 -6.37
CA PRO A 193 -13.20 -36.42 -6.81
C PRO A 193 -13.74 -36.70 -8.22
N ILE A 194 -12.83 -37.04 -9.14
CA ILE A 194 -13.20 -37.59 -10.44
C ILE A 194 -13.88 -38.92 -10.16
N ASP A 195 -15.16 -39.02 -10.49
CA ASP A 195 -15.90 -40.27 -10.46
C ASP A 195 -15.39 -41.17 -11.60
N THR A 196 -14.56 -42.15 -11.25
CA THR A 196 -14.04 -43.14 -12.20
C THR A 196 -14.96 -44.35 -12.37
N SER A 197 -16.23 -44.29 -11.92
CA SER A 197 -17.15 -45.43 -12.05
C SER A 197 -17.86 -45.53 -13.42
N LYS A 198 -17.46 -44.73 -14.42
CA LYS A 198 -17.95 -44.88 -15.80
C LYS A 198 -16.93 -45.61 -16.67
N THR A 199 -17.03 -46.93 -16.65
CA THR A 199 -16.53 -47.78 -17.74
C THR A 199 -17.39 -47.49 -18.97
N TYR A 200 -16.82 -46.83 -19.98
CA TYR A 200 -17.40 -46.82 -21.32
C TYR A 200 -17.07 -48.17 -21.96
N LEU A 201 -18.10 -48.99 -22.19
CA LEU A 201 -18.08 -50.08 -23.17
C LEU A 201 -18.23 -49.49 -24.58
#